data_AF-A0A2M6YK96-F1
#
_entry.id   AF-A0A2M6YK96-F1
#
_cell.length_a   1.000
_cell.length_b   1.000
_cell.length_c   1.000
_cell.angle_alpha   90.00
_cell.angle_beta   90.00
_cell.angle_gamma   90.00
#
_symmetry.space_group_name_H-M   'P 1'
#
loop_
_entity.id
_entity.type
_entity.pdbx_description
1 polymer ?
#
loop_
_entity_poly.entity_id
_entity_poly.type
_entity_poly.pdbx_seq_one_letter_code
_entity_poly.pdbx_strand_id
1 'polypeptide(L)'
;MAVKIDGNPYHPNTREPHLPYDTDPGDATRVNGTVCGKGGATIQTMYNPHRLQHPLKRVGSRGSGKWKTITWDQAYDEIINGGDLFGEGQVDGLKAIRNFDPIDPNAPELGPKANQLVFMPGRIEHGRKEFTDRWMNDSFGTINKRMDHTSICEVSHHVGLSLCIPGKTHIKPDIMNAEYIIFFGTTPYEANFPMQALARKLNFFRERGGTLVMVDPRFSNSAAKAARWIPILPGTDAAFALGMMRWLMEHDRVDLKYLACPNPKAAQEAAGHLTWSDAALLVREDNRKLHRDGEQLLVMVDGTLSPAEQAKQADLLVDTVIDGVRVQSVYKL
;
A
#
# COMPACT_ATOMS: atom_id res chain seq x y z
N MET A 1 13.37 33.64 -4.43
CA MET A 1 14.03 32.48 -3.81
C MET A 1 13.09 31.90 -2.77
N ALA A 2 12.92 30.58 -2.71
CA ALA A 2 12.17 29.92 -1.65
C ALA A 2 13.06 29.89 -0.40
N VAL A 3 12.57 30.49 0.70
CA VAL A 3 13.33 30.65 1.95
C VAL A 3 12.81 29.80 3.09
N LYS A 4 11.59 29.27 2.96
CA LYS A 4 10.89 28.49 3.99
C LYS A 4 9.94 27.49 3.35
N ILE A 5 9.73 26.37 4.03
CA ILE A 5 8.68 25.40 3.75
C ILE A 5 7.92 25.16 5.05
N ASP A 6 6.61 25.37 5.02
CA ASP A 6 5.71 25.09 6.14
C ASP A 6 4.63 24.09 5.72
N GLY A 7 4.02 23.45 6.71
CA GLY A 7 2.82 22.68 6.48
C GLY A 7 1.64 23.59 6.14
N ASN A 8 0.84 23.20 5.14
CA ASN A 8 -0.41 23.88 4.82
C ASN A 8 -1.38 23.78 6.02
N PRO A 9 -1.75 24.88 6.73
CA PRO A 9 -2.54 24.81 7.97
C PRO A 9 -3.99 24.33 7.78
N TYR A 10 -4.47 24.29 6.52
CA TYR A 10 -5.77 23.74 6.16
C TYR A 10 -5.78 22.20 6.11
N HIS A 11 -4.62 21.55 6.02
CA HIS A 11 -4.57 20.10 5.84
C HIS A 11 -4.48 19.37 7.19
N PRO A 12 -5.29 18.33 7.46
CA PRO A 12 -5.15 17.52 8.68
C PRO A 12 -3.80 16.80 8.83
N ASN A 13 -3.00 16.67 7.76
CA ASN A 13 -1.69 16.02 7.82
C ASN A 13 -0.61 16.90 8.45
N THR A 14 -0.83 18.20 8.51
CA THR A 14 0.13 19.22 8.96
C THR A 14 -0.38 19.92 10.21
N ARG A 15 -1.69 19.86 10.50
CA ARG A 15 -2.27 20.52 11.68
C ARG A 15 -3.48 19.78 12.22
N GLU A 16 -3.66 19.84 13.54
CA GLU A 16 -4.86 19.35 14.21
C GLU A 16 -5.10 20.19 15.48
N PRO A 17 -6.29 20.81 15.63
CA PRO A 17 -7.29 20.97 14.57
C PRO A 17 -6.72 21.79 13.40
N HIS A 18 -7.05 21.40 12.17
CA HIS A 18 -6.72 22.15 10.96
C HIS A 18 -7.71 23.30 10.75
N LEU A 19 -7.30 24.31 9.97
CA LEU A 19 -8.19 25.42 9.64
C LEU A 19 -9.33 24.94 8.72
N PRO A 20 -10.56 25.47 8.88
CA PRO A 20 -11.61 25.33 7.89
C PRO A 20 -11.12 25.75 6.50
N TYR A 21 -11.45 24.98 5.45
CA TYR A 21 -10.97 25.23 4.08
C TYR A 21 -11.43 26.57 3.49
N ASP A 22 -12.48 27.16 4.04
CA ASP A 22 -13.02 28.48 3.71
C ASP A 22 -12.38 29.64 4.50
N THR A 23 -11.46 29.36 5.44
CA THR A 23 -10.70 30.42 6.13
C THR A 23 -9.88 31.21 5.11
N ASP A 24 -9.87 32.54 5.22
CA ASP A 24 -9.13 33.40 4.30
C ASP A 24 -7.61 33.07 4.30
N PRO A 25 -6.95 32.95 3.13
CA PRO A 25 -5.52 32.67 3.04
C PRO A 25 -4.63 33.70 3.76
N GLY A 26 -5.05 34.97 3.84
CA GLY A 26 -4.37 36.02 4.58
C GLY A 26 -4.35 35.75 6.08
N ASP A 27 -5.47 35.28 6.64
CA ASP A 27 -5.56 34.90 8.06
C ASP A 27 -4.77 33.63 8.35
N ALA A 28 -4.77 32.67 7.41
CA ALA A 28 -4.02 31.41 7.55
C ALA A 28 -2.50 31.61 7.63
N THR A 29 -1.95 32.72 7.13
CA THR A 29 -0.51 33.03 7.23
C THR A 29 0.00 33.13 8.67
N ARG A 30 -0.89 33.43 9.63
CA ARG A 30 -0.57 33.55 11.06
C ARG A 30 -0.58 32.21 11.78
N VAL A 31 -0.93 31.13 11.07
CA VAL A 31 -1.14 29.80 11.64
C VAL A 31 -0.12 28.83 11.06
N ASN A 32 0.81 28.37 11.90
CA ASN A 32 1.82 27.42 11.47
C ASN A 32 1.25 25.99 11.31
N GLY A 33 1.47 25.38 10.16
CA GLY A 33 1.35 23.92 10.00
C GLY A 33 2.72 23.24 10.15
N THR A 34 2.72 22.00 10.61
CA THR A 34 3.96 21.23 10.82
C THR A 34 4.49 20.68 9.50
N VAL A 35 5.81 20.55 9.43
CA VAL A 35 6.52 19.79 8.41
C VAL A 35 7.59 18.94 9.10
N CYS A 36 7.79 17.70 8.64
CA CYS A 36 8.87 16.87 9.19
C CYS A 36 10.24 17.39 8.72
N GLY A 37 11.32 16.97 9.39
CA GLY A 37 12.69 17.42 9.04
C GLY A 37 13.06 17.19 7.58
N LYS A 38 12.59 16.08 6.97
CA LYS A 38 12.77 15.80 5.53
C LYS A 38 12.06 16.83 4.65
N GLY A 39 10.82 17.19 4.99
CA GLY A 39 10.07 18.20 4.23
C GLY A 39 10.72 19.58 4.34
N GLY A 40 11.15 19.98 5.54
CA GLY A 40 11.88 21.24 5.76
C GLY A 40 13.22 21.30 5.01
N ALA A 41 13.90 20.17 4.85
CA ALA A 41 15.17 20.08 4.12
C ALA A 41 15.01 20.15 2.59
N THR A 42 13.80 20.13 2.03
CA THR A 42 13.58 20.12 0.56
C THR A 42 14.17 21.34 -0.16
N ILE A 43 14.37 22.46 0.55
CA ILE A 43 15.08 23.64 0.03
C ILE A 43 16.49 23.27 -0.47
N GLN A 44 17.19 22.38 0.24
CA GLN A 44 18.52 21.90 -0.15
C GLN A 44 18.47 21.07 -1.43
N THR A 45 17.41 20.30 -1.65
CA THR A 45 17.19 19.57 -2.92
C THR A 45 16.90 20.53 -4.07
N MET A 46 16.11 21.58 -3.82
CA MET A 46 15.78 22.58 -4.84
C MET A 46 17.02 23.33 -5.34
N TYR A 47 17.90 23.71 -4.41
CA TYR A 47 19.12 24.48 -4.66
C TYR A 47 20.39 23.62 -4.62
N ASN A 48 20.27 22.32 -4.83
CA ASN A 48 21.44 21.43 -4.85
C ASN A 48 22.40 21.87 -5.96
N PRO A 49 23.68 22.20 -5.66
CA PRO A 49 24.63 22.65 -6.66
C PRO A 49 24.97 21.57 -7.71
N HIS A 50 24.67 20.31 -7.42
CA HIS A 50 24.84 19.17 -8.34
C HIS A 50 23.59 18.85 -9.16
N ARG A 51 22.51 19.64 -9.04
CA ARG A 51 21.30 19.42 -9.83
C ARG A 51 21.60 19.63 -11.32
N LEU A 52 21.17 18.69 -12.15
CA LEU A 52 21.25 18.83 -13.60
C LEU A 52 20.34 19.98 -14.07
N GLN A 53 20.94 20.95 -14.76
CA GLN A 53 20.25 22.11 -15.34
C GLN A 53 20.13 22.01 -16.87
N HIS A 54 20.89 21.11 -17.49
CA HIS A 54 20.92 20.89 -18.92
C HIS A 54 21.00 19.39 -19.23
N PRO A 55 20.56 18.96 -20.42
CA PRO A 55 20.81 17.61 -20.90
C PRO A 55 22.31 17.31 -20.98
N LEU A 56 22.68 16.11 -20.55
CA LEU A 56 24.05 15.62 -20.61
C LEU A 56 24.14 14.41 -21.54
N LYS A 57 25.13 14.41 -22.44
CA LYS A 57 25.45 13.30 -23.33
C LYS A 57 26.75 12.63 -22.89
N ARG A 58 26.75 11.31 -22.86
CA ARG A 58 27.95 10.50 -22.58
C ARG A 58 28.98 10.67 -23.69
N VAL A 59 30.25 10.81 -23.32
CA VAL A 59 31.37 10.96 -24.28
C VAL A 59 32.53 9.98 -24.06
N GLY A 60 32.45 9.14 -23.04
CA GLY A 60 33.38 8.03 -22.81
C GLY A 60 32.64 6.69 -22.82
N SER A 61 33.34 5.59 -22.50
CA SER A 61 32.71 4.26 -22.36
C SER A 61 31.58 4.27 -21.33
N ARG A 62 30.62 3.33 -21.46
CA ARG A 62 29.53 3.17 -20.48
C ARG A 62 30.11 2.95 -19.08
N GLY A 63 29.61 3.69 -18.10
CA GLY A 63 30.11 3.66 -16.72
C GLY A 63 31.33 4.55 -16.44
N SER A 64 31.94 5.20 -17.45
CA SER A 64 33.13 6.05 -17.24
C SER A 64 32.87 7.38 -16.51
N GLY A 65 31.61 7.77 -16.33
CA GLY A 65 31.25 9.05 -15.72
C GLY A 65 31.60 10.29 -16.57
N LYS A 66 31.97 10.13 -17.84
CA LYS A 66 32.34 11.25 -18.74
C LYS A 66 31.12 11.76 -19.51
N TRP A 67 30.79 13.04 -19.30
CA TRP A 67 29.62 13.70 -19.87
C TRP A 67 29.97 15.05 -20.48
N LYS A 68 29.23 15.45 -21.52
CA LYS A 68 29.22 16.82 -22.06
C LYS A 68 27.80 17.38 -22.04
N THR A 69 27.67 18.68 -21.85
CA THR A 69 26.38 19.37 -22.02
C THR A 69 26.00 19.43 -23.50
N ILE A 70 24.72 19.22 -23.79
CA ILE A 70 24.14 19.39 -25.13
C ILE A 70 22.85 20.23 -25.04
N THR A 71 22.35 20.71 -26.18
CA THR A 71 21.07 21.42 -26.24
C THR A 71 19.90 20.44 -26.09
N TRP A 72 18.72 20.95 -25.72
CA TRP A 72 17.49 20.17 -25.74
C TRP A 72 17.14 19.67 -27.14
N ASP A 73 17.32 20.50 -28.18
CA ASP A 73 17.04 20.11 -29.56
C ASP A 73 17.91 18.94 -30.01
N GLN A 74 19.21 18.96 -29.69
CA GLN A 74 20.10 17.83 -29.95
C GLN A 74 19.66 16.59 -29.15
N ALA A 75 19.30 16.74 -27.87
CA ALA A 75 18.85 15.61 -27.07
C ALA A 75 17.58 14.96 -27.66
N TYR A 76 16.62 15.77 -28.09
CA TYR A 76 15.39 15.27 -28.71
C TYR A 76 15.66 14.61 -30.05
N ASP A 77 16.47 15.23 -30.92
CA ASP A 77 16.82 14.66 -32.22
C ASP A 77 17.49 13.29 -32.06
N GLU A 78 18.49 13.19 -31.19
CA GLU A 78 19.22 11.94 -30.96
C GLU A 78 18.33 10.85 -30.31
N ILE A 79 17.42 11.20 -29.39
CA ILE A 79 16.47 10.25 -28.79
C ILE A 79 15.45 9.76 -29.83
N ILE A 80 14.96 10.65 -30.70
CA ILE A 80 13.91 10.33 -31.68
C ILE A 80 14.48 9.54 -32.85
N ASN A 81 15.62 9.99 -33.40
CA ASN A 81 16.15 9.48 -34.66
C ASN A 81 17.27 8.45 -34.47
N GLY A 82 17.95 8.43 -33.32
CA GLY A 82 19.08 7.52 -33.08
C GLY A 82 20.32 7.89 -33.91
N GLY A 83 21.15 6.89 -34.22
CA GLY A 83 22.43 7.06 -34.93
C GLY A 83 23.61 6.37 -34.24
N ASP A 84 24.81 6.52 -34.77
CA ASP A 84 26.06 6.15 -34.06
C ASP A 84 26.44 7.25 -33.05
N LEU A 85 25.62 7.38 -32.01
CA LEU A 85 25.71 8.48 -31.06
C LEU A 85 26.97 8.44 -30.19
N PHE A 86 27.62 7.28 -30.10
CA PHE A 86 28.69 6.99 -29.14
C PHE A 86 29.93 6.34 -29.75
N GLY A 87 29.99 6.12 -31.07
CA GLY A 87 31.06 5.36 -31.72
C GLY A 87 31.02 3.87 -31.38
N GLU A 88 29.85 3.36 -30.99
CA GLU A 88 29.62 1.97 -30.56
C GLU A 88 28.72 1.23 -31.57
N GLY A 89 28.41 1.85 -32.71
CA GLY A 89 27.49 1.34 -33.72
C GLY A 89 26.13 2.04 -33.69
N GLN A 90 25.30 1.71 -34.68
CA GLN A 90 23.98 2.29 -34.85
C GLN A 90 23.07 1.96 -33.65
N VAL A 91 22.46 3.00 -33.08
CA VAL A 91 21.40 2.88 -32.08
C VAL A 91 20.09 3.33 -32.70
N ASP A 92 19.05 2.52 -32.59
CA ASP A 92 17.71 2.87 -33.03
C ASP A 92 17.09 3.94 -32.11
N GLY A 93 16.56 5.00 -32.71
CA GLY A 93 15.77 6.00 -32.00
C GLY A 93 14.32 5.57 -31.80
N LEU A 94 13.57 6.35 -31.02
CA LEU A 94 12.13 6.12 -30.76
C LEU A 94 11.31 5.97 -32.05
N LYS A 95 11.67 6.67 -33.12
CA LYS A 95 10.98 6.60 -34.43
C LYS A 95 11.10 5.22 -35.07
N ALA A 96 12.27 4.57 -34.96
CA ALA A 96 12.52 3.27 -35.56
C ALA A 96 11.81 2.15 -34.79
N ILE A 97 11.81 2.23 -33.46
CA ILE A 97 11.20 1.19 -32.61
C ILE A 97 9.69 1.39 -32.42
N ARG A 98 9.09 2.53 -32.81
CA ARG A 98 7.63 2.71 -32.86
C ARG A 98 7.02 1.96 -34.06
N ASN A 99 7.16 0.64 -34.03
CA ASN A 99 6.71 -0.31 -35.04
C ASN A 99 5.88 -1.42 -34.36
N PHE A 100 4.79 -1.83 -35.01
CA PHE A 100 3.86 -2.85 -34.53
C PHE A 100 4.14 -4.27 -35.05
N ASP A 101 5.16 -4.43 -35.90
CA ASP A 101 5.69 -5.74 -36.25
C ASP A 101 6.27 -6.43 -35.01
N PRO A 102 6.24 -7.78 -34.92
CA PRO A 102 6.85 -8.52 -33.82
C PRO A 102 8.33 -8.15 -33.63
N ILE A 103 8.77 -8.07 -32.37
CA ILE A 103 10.21 -7.95 -32.03
C ILE A 103 10.99 -9.08 -32.69
N ASP A 104 10.49 -10.31 -32.54
CA ASP A 104 11.01 -11.51 -33.15
C ASP A 104 9.84 -12.28 -33.80
N PRO A 105 9.87 -12.49 -35.13
CA PRO A 105 8.86 -13.30 -35.82
C PRO A 105 8.73 -14.74 -35.30
N ASN A 106 9.77 -15.28 -34.65
CA ASN A 106 9.76 -16.61 -34.04
C ASN A 106 9.27 -16.62 -32.58
N ALA A 107 9.12 -15.45 -31.96
CA ALA A 107 8.64 -15.27 -30.58
C ALA A 107 7.61 -14.11 -30.52
N PRO A 108 6.45 -14.26 -31.18
CA PRO A 108 5.44 -13.20 -31.28
C PRO A 108 4.85 -12.78 -29.92
N GLU A 109 4.97 -13.61 -28.88
CA GLU A 109 4.55 -13.30 -27.50
C GLU A 109 5.33 -12.15 -26.86
N LEU A 110 6.52 -11.81 -27.36
CA LEU A 110 7.25 -10.61 -26.96
C LEU A 110 6.53 -9.32 -27.41
N GLY A 111 5.62 -9.45 -28.37
CA GLY A 111 4.81 -8.37 -28.90
C GLY A 111 5.55 -7.48 -29.89
N PRO A 112 5.02 -6.29 -30.18
CA PRO A 112 5.55 -5.39 -31.19
C PRO A 112 6.91 -4.81 -30.81
N LYS A 113 7.71 -4.38 -31.80
CA LYS A 113 8.96 -3.62 -31.58
C LYS A 113 8.79 -2.42 -30.66
N ALA A 114 7.60 -1.81 -30.62
CA ALA A 114 7.25 -0.76 -29.67
C ALA A 114 7.51 -1.17 -28.20
N ASN A 115 7.37 -2.45 -27.85
CA ASN A 115 7.65 -2.97 -26.51
C ASN A 115 9.13 -2.91 -26.11
N GLN A 116 10.06 -2.64 -27.04
CA GLN A 116 11.47 -2.38 -26.71
C GLN A 116 11.64 -1.07 -25.91
N LEU A 117 10.66 -0.16 -25.95
CA LEU A 117 10.61 0.98 -25.05
C LEU A 117 10.01 0.57 -23.71
N VAL A 118 10.76 0.79 -22.63
CA VAL A 118 10.35 0.50 -21.26
C VAL A 118 10.34 1.78 -20.43
N PHE A 119 9.23 2.05 -19.73
CA PHE A 119 9.17 3.10 -18.70
C PHE A 119 9.30 2.48 -17.31
N MET A 120 10.37 2.83 -16.59
CA MET A 120 10.62 2.38 -15.22
C MET A 120 10.60 3.56 -14.24
N PRO A 121 9.42 4.13 -13.93
CA PRO A 121 9.37 5.23 -12.99
C PRO A 121 9.68 4.75 -11.57
N GLY A 122 10.57 5.48 -10.89
CA GLY A 122 10.66 5.45 -9.43
C GLY A 122 9.43 6.11 -8.83
N ARG A 123 9.60 7.20 -8.06
CA ARG A 123 8.46 7.94 -7.52
C ARG A 123 7.66 8.62 -8.64
N ILE A 124 6.40 8.24 -8.80
CA ILE A 124 5.46 8.86 -9.73
C ILE A 124 4.11 9.09 -9.04
N GLU A 125 3.61 10.31 -9.15
CA GLU A 125 2.39 10.75 -8.47
C GLU A 125 1.23 10.91 -9.46
N HIS A 126 0.02 11.04 -8.92
CA HIS A 126 -1.16 11.41 -9.71
C HIS A 126 -0.92 12.68 -10.55
N GLY A 127 -1.50 12.70 -11.75
CA GLY A 127 -1.25 13.66 -12.81
C GLY A 127 -0.10 13.24 -13.73
N ARG A 128 1.01 12.75 -13.18
CA ARG A 128 2.17 12.30 -13.99
C ARG A 128 1.96 10.90 -14.54
N LYS A 129 1.50 9.98 -13.70
CA LYS A 129 1.33 8.57 -14.09
C LYS A 129 0.28 8.38 -15.19
N GLU A 130 -0.82 9.13 -15.13
CA GLU A 130 -1.88 9.08 -16.14
C GLU A 130 -1.38 9.69 -17.46
N PHE A 131 -0.61 10.77 -17.39
CA PHE A 131 0.01 11.37 -18.58
C PHE A 131 1.02 10.42 -19.23
N THR A 132 1.91 9.81 -18.45
CA THR A 132 2.93 8.89 -18.98
C THR A 132 2.30 7.63 -19.54
N ASP A 133 1.25 7.09 -18.91
CA ASP A 133 0.52 5.94 -19.44
C ASP A 133 -0.13 6.27 -20.78
N ARG A 134 -0.78 7.43 -20.89
CA ARG A 134 -1.39 7.86 -22.15
C ARG A 134 -0.36 7.97 -23.27
N TRP A 135 0.82 8.50 -22.96
CA TRP A 135 1.89 8.63 -23.95
C TRP A 135 2.50 7.27 -24.31
N MET A 136 2.93 6.49 -23.33
CA MET A 136 3.60 5.19 -23.53
C MET A 136 2.66 4.17 -24.19
N ASN A 137 1.44 4.05 -23.70
CA ASN A 137 0.50 3.03 -24.16
C ASN A 137 -0.28 3.52 -25.38
N ASP A 138 -1.04 4.60 -25.21
CA ASP A 138 -2.09 4.95 -26.17
C ASP A 138 -1.50 5.65 -27.41
N SER A 139 -0.36 6.34 -27.27
CA SER A 139 0.30 7.07 -28.36
C SER A 139 1.48 6.31 -28.98
N PHE A 140 2.39 5.80 -28.13
CA PHE A 140 3.58 5.08 -28.59
C PHE A 140 3.30 3.61 -28.88
N GLY A 141 2.45 2.96 -28.08
CA GLY A 141 2.04 1.57 -28.29
C GLY A 141 2.85 0.53 -27.50
N THR A 142 3.60 0.94 -26.48
CA THR A 142 4.30 -0.01 -25.60
C THR A 142 3.42 -0.42 -24.42
N ILE A 143 3.33 -1.73 -24.17
CA ILE A 143 2.68 -2.25 -22.96
C ILE A 143 3.56 -2.07 -21.72
N ASN A 144 4.87 -1.84 -21.91
CA ASN A 144 5.86 -1.64 -20.84
C ASN A 144 5.83 -0.20 -20.29
N LYS A 145 4.62 0.32 -20.10
CA LYS A 145 4.32 1.72 -19.77
C LYS A 145 4.54 2.09 -18.31
N ARG A 146 4.60 1.11 -17.41
CA ARG A 146 4.66 1.35 -15.96
C ARG A 146 5.27 0.15 -15.22
N MET A 147 6.56 -0.06 -15.42
CA MET A 147 7.35 -0.90 -14.51
C MET A 147 7.73 -0.07 -13.28
N ASP A 148 6.73 0.26 -12.47
CA ASP A 148 6.94 1.05 -11.26
C ASP A 148 7.58 0.25 -10.13
N HIS A 149 7.91 0.94 -9.04
CA HIS A 149 8.65 0.38 -7.92
C HIS A 149 7.75 -0.26 -6.83
N THR A 150 6.45 -0.48 -7.09
CA THR A 150 5.53 -0.95 -6.04
C THR A 150 5.90 -2.34 -5.50
N SER A 151 6.45 -3.21 -6.37
CA SER A 151 6.90 -4.56 -6.01
C SER A 151 8.04 -4.57 -4.97
N ILE A 152 8.90 -3.55 -4.99
CA ILE A 152 9.99 -3.37 -4.01
C ILE A 152 9.60 -2.42 -2.85
N CYS A 153 8.38 -1.87 -2.89
CA CYS A 153 7.89 -0.91 -1.89
C CYS A 153 6.97 -1.57 -0.87
N GLU A 154 5.75 -1.96 -1.28
CA GLU A 154 4.69 -2.37 -0.33
C GLU A 154 3.65 -3.36 -0.91
N VAL A 155 3.92 -4.00 -2.05
CA VAL A 155 2.95 -4.91 -2.69
C VAL A 155 2.45 -6.02 -1.76
N SER A 156 3.33 -6.57 -0.90
CA SER A 156 2.98 -7.63 0.04
C SER A 156 1.94 -7.19 1.07
N HIS A 157 2.04 -5.96 1.56
CA HIS A 157 1.07 -5.37 2.48
C HIS A 157 -0.29 -5.16 1.79
N HIS A 158 -0.31 -4.71 0.52
CA HIS A 158 -1.54 -4.55 -0.24
C HIS A 158 -2.25 -5.88 -0.51
N VAL A 159 -1.48 -6.90 -0.92
CA VAL A 159 -2.02 -8.24 -1.16
C VAL A 159 -2.59 -8.82 0.12
N GLY A 160 -1.81 -8.80 1.21
CA GLY A 160 -2.25 -9.31 2.51
C GLY A 160 -3.56 -8.66 2.97
N LEU A 161 -3.67 -7.34 2.88
CA LEU A 161 -4.89 -6.65 3.29
C LEU A 161 -6.08 -6.94 2.36
N SER A 162 -5.85 -7.02 1.04
CA SER A 162 -6.92 -7.31 0.07
C SER A 162 -7.54 -8.69 0.25
N LEU A 163 -6.77 -9.65 0.78
CA LEU A 163 -7.24 -10.99 1.13
C LEU A 163 -8.09 -10.98 2.42
N CYS A 164 -7.83 -10.06 3.35
CA CYS A 164 -8.59 -9.95 4.60
C CYS A 164 -9.81 -9.03 4.49
N ILE A 165 -9.73 -7.96 3.69
CA ILE A 165 -10.77 -6.95 3.56
C ILE A 165 -11.02 -6.67 2.08
N PRO A 166 -12.11 -7.23 1.50
CA PRO A 166 -12.43 -7.07 0.08
C PRO A 166 -12.46 -5.60 -0.35
N GLY A 167 -11.81 -5.30 -1.47
CA GLY A 167 -11.77 -3.96 -2.07
C GLY A 167 -10.91 -2.94 -1.31
N LYS A 168 -10.16 -3.33 -0.28
CA LYS A 168 -9.23 -2.47 0.45
C LYS A 168 -7.80 -2.96 0.33
N THR A 169 -6.90 -2.09 -0.10
CA THR A 169 -5.45 -2.38 -0.19
C THR A 169 -4.64 -1.60 0.84
N HIS A 170 -5.24 -0.62 1.52
CA HIS A 170 -4.59 0.10 2.61
C HIS A 170 -5.63 0.53 3.67
N ILE A 171 -5.35 0.29 4.97
CA ILE A 171 -6.09 0.88 6.11
C ILE A 171 -5.16 1.67 7.04
N LYS A 172 -5.74 2.56 7.87
CA LYS A 172 -5.03 3.24 8.96
C LYS A 172 -5.78 3.01 10.27
N PRO A 173 -5.07 2.85 11.40
CA PRO A 173 -5.72 2.71 12.69
C PRO A 173 -6.45 4.01 13.05
N ASP A 174 -7.59 3.88 13.71
CA ASP A 174 -8.32 5.00 14.28
C ASP A 174 -7.67 5.46 15.59
N ILE A 175 -6.49 6.08 15.46
CA ILE A 175 -5.63 6.45 16.61
C ILE A 175 -6.35 7.38 17.59
N MET A 176 -7.24 8.22 17.09
CA MET A 176 -7.93 9.21 17.92
C MET A 176 -8.96 8.58 18.85
N ASN A 177 -9.44 7.36 18.55
CA ASN A 177 -10.43 6.65 19.36
C ASN A 177 -9.89 5.36 20.01
N ALA A 178 -8.83 4.75 19.48
CA ALA A 178 -8.26 3.51 20.02
C ALA A 178 -7.84 3.63 21.50
N GLU A 179 -7.93 2.57 22.29
CA GLU A 179 -7.38 2.52 23.67
C GLU A 179 -6.05 1.76 23.72
N TYR A 180 -5.85 0.89 22.74
CA TYR A 180 -4.68 0.01 22.64
C TYR A 180 -4.25 -0.08 21.18
N ILE A 181 -2.95 0.11 20.91
CA ILE A 181 -2.38 0.02 19.56
C ILE A 181 -1.14 -0.87 19.60
N ILE A 182 -1.09 -1.85 18.70
CA ILE A 182 0.09 -2.67 18.44
C ILE A 182 0.58 -2.35 17.03
N PHE A 183 1.85 -1.98 16.89
CA PHE A 183 2.52 -1.89 15.60
C PHE A 183 3.52 -3.02 15.42
N PHE A 184 3.43 -3.71 14.29
CA PHE A 184 4.38 -4.72 13.83
C PHE A 184 5.35 -4.12 12.81
N GLY A 185 6.64 -4.07 13.15
CA GLY A 185 7.77 -3.69 12.28
C GLY A 185 7.79 -2.24 11.76
N THR A 186 6.69 -1.50 11.87
CA THR A 186 6.62 -0.10 11.43
C THR A 186 7.06 0.86 12.53
N THR A 187 7.59 2.02 12.14
CA THR A 187 8.14 3.02 13.07
C THR A 187 7.45 4.38 12.87
N PRO A 188 6.23 4.57 13.40
CA PRO A 188 5.38 5.71 13.07
C PRO A 188 5.96 7.09 13.47
N TYR A 189 6.93 7.13 14.39
CA TYR A 189 7.64 8.36 14.75
C TYR A 189 8.84 8.70 13.84
N GLU A 190 9.18 7.81 12.91
CA GLU A 190 10.34 7.94 12.01
C GLU A 190 9.91 7.86 10.52
N ALA A 191 9.18 6.80 10.19
CA ALA A 191 8.78 6.44 8.83
C ALA A 191 7.47 5.62 8.84
N ASN A 192 6.40 6.21 8.31
CA ASN A 192 5.16 5.56 7.86
C ASN A 192 4.33 6.62 7.10
N PHE A 193 3.14 6.27 6.64
CA PHE A 193 2.16 7.18 6.03
C PHE A 193 0.89 7.26 6.90
N PRO A 194 0.22 8.42 7.02
CA PRO A 194 0.73 9.76 6.71
C PRO A 194 1.78 10.21 7.74
N MET A 195 3.03 10.43 7.29
CA MET A 195 4.26 10.58 8.09
C MET A 195 4.08 11.31 9.44
N GLN A 196 4.10 12.63 9.43
CA GLN A 196 4.09 13.44 10.66
C GLN A 196 2.74 13.43 11.39
N ALA A 197 1.64 13.23 10.64
CA ALA A 197 0.31 13.21 11.22
C ALA A 197 0.14 11.99 12.15
N LEU A 198 0.69 10.85 11.74
CA LEU A 198 0.69 9.63 12.54
C LEU A 198 1.40 9.82 13.88
N ALA A 199 2.63 10.37 13.86
CA ALA A 199 3.39 10.69 15.06
C ALA A 199 2.64 11.67 15.98
N ARG A 200 2.05 12.73 15.43
CA ARG A 200 1.27 13.72 16.19
C ARG A 200 0.03 13.08 16.82
N LYS A 201 -0.74 12.30 16.06
CA LYS A 201 -1.93 11.61 16.58
C LYS A 201 -1.58 10.58 17.65
N LEU A 202 -0.44 9.89 17.52
CA LEU A 202 0.04 8.96 18.55
C LEU A 202 0.43 9.67 19.85
N ASN A 203 0.90 10.93 19.79
CA ASN A 203 1.10 11.71 21.00
C ASN A 203 -0.23 12.00 21.70
N PHE A 204 -1.27 12.44 20.98
CA PHE A 204 -2.60 12.63 21.57
C PHE A 204 -3.15 11.34 22.17
N PHE A 205 -3.00 10.21 21.47
CA PHE A 205 -3.36 8.88 21.98
C PHE A 205 -2.65 8.55 23.29
N ARG A 206 -1.33 8.77 23.37
CA ARG A 206 -0.54 8.52 24.60
C ARG A 206 -0.88 9.49 25.73
N GLU A 207 -1.08 10.76 25.42
CA GLU A 207 -1.44 11.81 26.39
C GLU A 207 -2.79 11.52 27.05
N ARG A 208 -3.74 10.95 26.32
CA ARG A 208 -5.04 10.52 26.88
C ARG A 208 -5.02 9.12 27.53
N GLY A 209 -3.84 8.55 27.76
CA GLY A 209 -3.68 7.26 28.46
C GLY A 209 -3.73 6.00 27.56
N GLY A 210 -3.71 6.16 26.24
CA GLY A 210 -3.67 5.04 25.31
C GLY A 210 -2.40 4.20 25.42
N THR A 211 -2.54 2.88 25.33
CA THR A 211 -1.41 1.94 25.45
C THR A 211 -0.81 1.61 24.08
N LEU A 212 0.44 2.07 23.86
CA LEU A 212 1.21 1.77 22.65
C LEU A 212 2.16 0.59 22.87
N VAL A 213 2.09 -0.42 22.01
CA VAL A 213 3.03 -1.55 21.96
C VAL A 213 3.73 -1.59 20.61
N MET A 214 5.05 -1.79 20.65
CA MET A 214 5.89 -1.90 19.47
C MET A 214 6.50 -3.30 19.40
N VAL A 215 6.14 -4.04 18.37
CA VAL A 215 6.74 -5.33 18.00
C VAL A 215 7.76 -5.05 16.90
N ASP A 216 9.04 -5.03 17.26
CA ASP A 216 10.12 -4.58 16.37
C ASP A 216 11.43 -5.25 16.80
N PRO A 217 12.22 -5.86 15.90
CA PRO A 217 13.52 -6.44 16.25
C PRO A 217 14.50 -5.43 16.86
N ARG A 218 14.38 -4.14 16.50
CA ARG A 218 15.22 -3.07 17.04
C ARG A 218 14.47 -2.20 18.04
N PHE A 219 15.20 -1.65 19.01
CA PHE A 219 14.66 -0.60 19.88
C PHE A 219 14.63 0.74 19.13
N SER A 220 13.56 0.96 18.35
CA SER A 220 13.37 2.16 17.52
C SER A 220 13.00 3.42 18.32
N ASN A 221 13.02 4.60 17.69
CA ASN A 221 12.54 5.84 18.33
C ASN A 221 11.03 5.79 18.63
N SER A 222 10.32 4.89 17.94
CA SER A 222 8.92 4.56 18.22
C SER A 222 8.81 3.64 19.44
N ALA A 223 9.65 2.60 19.54
CA ALA A 223 9.74 1.74 20.73
C ALA A 223 10.09 2.52 22.00
N ALA A 224 11.00 3.50 21.91
CA ALA A 224 11.36 4.37 23.03
C ALA A 224 10.19 5.22 23.58
N LYS A 225 9.09 5.35 22.83
CA LYS A 225 7.87 6.06 23.26
C LYS A 225 6.74 5.11 23.67
N ALA A 226 6.91 3.81 23.43
CA ALA A 226 5.89 2.80 23.68
C ALA A 226 5.84 2.42 25.17
N ALA A 227 4.68 1.95 25.62
CA ALA A 227 4.55 1.35 26.94
C ALA A 227 5.26 0.00 27.01
N ARG A 228 5.33 -0.73 25.89
CA ARG A 228 6.05 -1.99 25.78
C ARG A 228 6.75 -2.11 24.43
N TRP A 229 8.00 -2.56 24.47
CA TRP A 229 8.74 -3.04 23.32
C TRP A 229 8.84 -4.57 23.38
N ILE A 230 8.57 -5.22 22.25
CA ILE A 230 8.69 -6.65 22.06
C ILE A 230 9.78 -6.90 21.01
N PRO A 231 10.99 -7.34 21.42
CA PRO A 231 12.11 -7.60 20.52
C PRO A 231 11.89 -8.90 19.75
N ILE A 232 11.03 -8.86 18.74
CA ILE A 232 10.67 -10.04 17.95
C ILE A 232 11.85 -10.51 17.08
N LEU A 233 11.96 -11.82 16.85
CA LEU A 233 12.91 -12.34 15.88
C LEU A 233 12.43 -12.01 14.46
N PRO A 234 13.28 -11.49 13.57
CA PRO A 234 12.89 -11.17 12.19
C PRO A 234 12.19 -12.34 11.50
N GLY A 235 11.02 -12.07 10.91
CA GLY A 235 10.23 -13.07 10.18
C GLY A 235 9.33 -13.96 11.06
N THR A 236 9.25 -13.71 12.36
CA THR A 236 8.39 -14.48 13.30
C THR A 236 7.10 -13.78 13.70
N ASP A 237 6.77 -12.64 13.06
CA ASP A 237 5.58 -11.82 13.32
C ASP A 237 4.28 -12.62 13.22
N ALA A 238 4.15 -13.48 12.20
CA ALA A 238 2.99 -14.33 12.01
C ALA A 238 2.83 -15.36 13.14
N ALA A 239 3.93 -15.98 13.58
CA ALA A 239 3.90 -16.93 14.71
C ALA A 239 3.50 -16.23 16.02
N PHE A 240 3.97 -15.01 16.24
CA PHE A 240 3.57 -14.20 17.39
C PHE A 240 2.06 -13.84 17.33
N ALA A 241 1.57 -13.38 16.19
CA ALA A 241 0.15 -13.08 16.00
C ALA A 241 -0.75 -14.32 16.19
N LEU A 242 -0.36 -15.48 15.64
CA LEU A 242 -1.07 -16.74 15.83
C LEU A 242 -1.04 -17.20 17.30
N GLY A 243 0.07 -17.00 18.00
CA GLY A 243 0.17 -17.27 19.43
C GLY A 243 -0.79 -16.39 20.25
N MET A 244 -0.92 -15.10 19.90
CA MET A 244 -1.92 -14.22 20.51
C MET A 244 -3.35 -14.69 20.23
N MET A 245 -3.66 -15.05 18.98
CA MET A 245 -4.99 -15.54 18.60
C MET A 245 -5.35 -16.81 19.38
N ARG A 246 -4.44 -17.78 19.44
CA ARG A 246 -4.61 -19.01 20.22
C ARG A 246 -4.88 -18.71 21.69
N TRP A 247 -4.08 -17.83 22.30
CA TRP A 247 -4.27 -17.46 23.71
C TRP A 247 -5.65 -16.81 23.93
N LEU A 248 -6.09 -15.92 23.03
CA LEU A 248 -7.41 -15.29 23.12
C LEU A 248 -8.54 -16.32 23.04
N MET A 249 -8.42 -17.32 22.16
CA MET A 249 -9.40 -18.40 22.01
C MET A 249 -9.43 -19.32 23.23
N GLU A 250 -8.27 -19.73 23.75
CA GLU A 250 -8.16 -20.61 24.92
C GLU A 250 -8.65 -19.96 26.24
N HIS A 251 -8.80 -18.63 26.27
CA HIS A 251 -9.19 -17.86 27.45
C HIS A 251 -10.50 -17.09 27.29
N ASP A 252 -11.31 -17.42 26.26
CA ASP A 252 -12.61 -16.78 26.00
C ASP A 252 -12.53 -15.24 25.89
N ARG A 253 -11.48 -14.73 25.23
CA ARG A 253 -11.21 -13.27 25.05
C ARG A 253 -11.46 -12.78 23.64
N VAL A 254 -12.06 -13.61 22.79
CA VAL A 254 -12.44 -13.24 21.42
C VAL A 254 -13.81 -12.57 21.37
N ASP A 255 -14.01 -11.67 20.41
CA ASP A 255 -15.33 -11.08 20.14
C ASP A 255 -16.19 -12.06 19.34
N LEU A 256 -16.90 -12.94 20.06
CA LEU A 256 -17.78 -13.94 19.45
C LEU A 256 -18.93 -13.31 18.66
N LYS A 257 -19.39 -12.11 19.03
CA LYS A 257 -20.48 -11.43 18.30
C LYS A 257 -19.99 -11.02 16.92
N TYR A 258 -18.80 -10.43 16.85
CA TYR A 258 -18.16 -10.08 15.59
C TYR A 258 -17.87 -11.33 14.72
N LEU A 259 -17.29 -12.37 15.31
CA LEU A 259 -16.97 -13.61 14.57
C LEU A 259 -18.22 -14.30 14.00
N ALA A 260 -19.35 -14.18 14.69
CA ALA A 260 -20.64 -14.73 14.24
C ALA A 260 -21.32 -13.92 13.12
N CYS A 261 -20.70 -12.83 12.62
CA CYS A 261 -21.23 -12.02 11.54
C CYS A 261 -20.63 -12.44 10.19
N PRO A 262 -21.35 -13.20 9.33
CA PRO A 262 -20.79 -13.72 8.08
C PRO A 262 -20.89 -12.77 6.88
N ASN A 263 -21.54 -11.61 7.03
CA ASN A 263 -21.77 -10.66 5.94
C ASN A 263 -21.85 -9.20 6.45
N PRO A 264 -21.78 -8.19 5.55
CA PRO A 264 -21.82 -6.78 5.94
C PRO A 264 -23.08 -6.34 6.69
N LYS A 265 -24.25 -6.91 6.34
CA LYS A 265 -25.53 -6.56 6.98
C LYS A 265 -25.56 -7.03 8.44
N ALA A 266 -25.15 -8.28 8.67
CA ALA A 266 -24.98 -8.85 10.01
C ALA A 266 -24.03 -8.00 10.86
N ALA A 267 -22.86 -7.65 10.32
CA ALA A 267 -21.87 -6.83 11.01
C ALA A 267 -22.38 -5.44 11.40
N GLN A 268 -23.13 -4.79 10.50
CA GLN A 268 -23.73 -3.48 10.75
C GLN A 268 -24.84 -3.55 11.80
N GLU A 269 -25.69 -4.59 11.77
CA GLU A 269 -26.80 -4.79 12.72
C GLU A 269 -26.31 -5.18 14.13
N ALA A 270 -25.24 -5.98 14.25
CA ALA A 270 -24.76 -6.47 15.53
C ALA A 270 -24.16 -5.38 16.45
N ALA A 271 -23.42 -4.42 15.86
CA ALA A 271 -22.79 -3.32 16.61
C ALA A 271 -22.22 -2.20 15.71
N GLY A 272 -22.62 -2.11 14.44
CA GLY A 272 -22.07 -1.12 13.50
C GLY A 272 -20.63 -1.41 13.06
N HIS A 273 -20.24 -2.68 12.97
CA HIS A 273 -18.93 -3.06 12.46
C HIS A 273 -18.84 -2.81 10.95
N LEU A 274 -17.70 -2.25 10.52
CA LEU A 274 -17.43 -1.95 9.10
C LEU A 274 -16.92 -3.16 8.30
N THR A 275 -16.56 -4.23 9.00
CA THR A 275 -16.05 -5.49 8.43
C THR A 275 -16.79 -6.68 9.06
N TRP A 276 -16.64 -7.85 8.47
CA TRP A 276 -17.27 -9.10 8.91
C TRP A 276 -16.23 -10.24 8.88
N SER A 277 -16.59 -11.41 9.38
CA SER A 277 -15.69 -12.55 9.53
C SER A 277 -16.16 -13.75 8.70
N ASP A 278 -15.21 -14.57 8.27
CA ASP A 278 -15.45 -15.89 7.67
C ASP A 278 -15.52 -17.01 8.72
N ALA A 279 -15.37 -16.70 10.01
CA ALA A 279 -15.29 -17.68 11.10
C ALA A 279 -16.51 -18.62 11.19
N ALA A 280 -17.69 -18.16 10.81
CA ALA A 280 -18.91 -18.98 10.81
C ALA A 280 -19.15 -19.77 9.52
N LEU A 281 -18.36 -19.55 8.46
CA LEU A 281 -18.52 -20.27 7.20
C LEU A 281 -18.23 -21.76 7.38
N LEU A 282 -18.97 -22.60 6.66
CA LEU A 282 -18.79 -24.04 6.72
C LEU A 282 -17.68 -24.49 5.76
N VAL A 283 -16.89 -25.45 6.20
CA VAL A 283 -15.81 -26.12 5.46
C VAL A 283 -16.11 -27.61 5.40
N ARG A 284 -15.97 -28.20 4.23
CA ARG A 284 -16.11 -29.64 4.05
C ARG A 284 -14.81 -30.35 4.45
N GLU A 285 -14.92 -31.41 5.24
CA GLU A 285 -13.74 -32.16 5.71
C GLU A 285 -13.07 -32.96 4.56
N ASP A 286 -13.86 -33.40 3.58
CA ASP A 286 -13.42 -34.26 2.47
C ASP A 286 -12.40 -33.58 1.52
N ASN A 287 -12.52 -32.27 1.32
CA ASN A 287 -11.70 -31.53 0.35
C ASN A 287 -11.13 -30.21 0.88
N ARG A 288 -11.42 -29.84 2.13
CA ARG A 288 -10.98 -28.58 2.77
C ARG A 288 -11.40 -27.30 2.03
N LYS A 289 -12.46 -27.36 1.24
CA LYS A 289 -13.07 -26.19 0.59
C LYS A 289 -14.28 -25.70 1.39
N LEU A 290 -14.57 -24.42 1.25
CA LEU A 290 -15.81 -23.82 1.79
C LEU A 290 -17.03 -24.55 1.19
N HIS A 291 -17.98 -24.91 2.05
CA HIS A 291 -19.24 -25.54 1.67
C HIS A 291 -20.15 -24.50 1.02
N ARG A 292 -20.75 -24.87 -0.11
CA ARG A 292 -21.48 -23.96 -0.99
C ARG A 292 -22.70 -24.64 -1.61
N ASP A 293 -23.72 -23.83 -1.89
CA ASP A 293 -24.80 -24.15 -2.82
C ASP A 293 -24.68 -23.22 -4.04
N GLY A 294 -24.24 -23.78 -5.18
CA GLY A 294 -23.76 -22.99 -6.32
C GLY A 294 -22.62 -22.05 -5.90
N GLU A 295 -22.83 -20.74 -6.06
CA GLU A 295 -21.88 -19.70 -5.65
C GLU A 295 -22.04 -19.27 -4.18
N GLN A 296 -23.17 -19.60 -3.54
CA GLN A 296 -23.50 -19.12 -2.21
C GLN A 296 -22.70 -19.87 -1.14
N LEU A 297 -22.05 -19.13 -0.27
CA LEU A 297 -21.40 -19.66 0.93
C LEU A 297 -22.46 -20.01 1.98
N LEU A 298 -22.22 -21.09 2.73
CA LEU A 298 -23.18 -21.62 3.69
C LEU A 298 -22.69 -21.46 5.14
N VAL A 299 -23.66 -21.24 6.03
CA VAL A 299 -23.50 -21.14 7.49
C VAL A 299 -24.62 -21.93 8.18
N MET A 300 -24.49 -22.17 9.48
CA MET A 300 -25.59 -22.64 10.31
C MET A 300 -26.20 -21.48 11.08
N VAL A 301 -27.52 -21.46 11.20
CA VAL A 301 -28.30 -20.51 12.00
C VAL A 301 -29.28 -21.32 12.83
N ASP A 302 -29.10 -21.32 14.15
CA ASP A 302 -29.93 -22.09 15.09
C ASP A 302 -30.05 -23.57 14.68
N GLY A 303 -28.94 -24.17 14.24
CA GLY A 303 -28.91 -25.57 13.80
C GLY A 303 -29.54 -25.84 12.42
N THR A 304 -29.92 -24.79 11.67
CA THR A 304 -30.46 -24.90 10.30
C THR A 304 -29.46 -24.34 9.28
N LEU A 305 -29.28 -25.06 8.17
CA LEU A 305 -28.42 -24.60 7.07
C LEU A 305 -29.01 -23.36 6.40
N SER A 306 -28.19 -22.34 6.15
CA SER A 306 -28.64 -21.09 5.52
C SER A 306 -27.55 -20.44 4.66
N PRO A 307 -27.91 -19.67 3.62
CA PRO A 307 -26.97 -18.82 2.89
C PRO A 307 -26.36 -17.75 3.79
N ALA A 308 -25.02 -17.63 3.76
CA ALA A 308 -24.25 -16.68 4.56
C ALA A 308 -24.70 -15.23 4.38
N GLU A 309 -25.09 -14.84 3.16
CA GLU A 309 -25.52 -13.48 2.83
C GLU A 309 -26.86 -13.07 3.49
N GLN A 310 -27.68 -14.06 3.88
CA GLN A 310 -29.00 -13.84 4.47
C GLN A 310 -28.99 -13.93 5.99
N ALA A 311 -27.96 -14.56 6.56
CA ALA A 311 -27.82 -14.75 8.00
C ALA A 311 -27.59 -13.42 8.71
N LYS A 312 -28.33 -13.16 9.79
CA LYS A 312 -28.08 -12.00 10.67
C LYS A 312 -26.98 -12.29 11.69
N GLN A 313 -26.87 -13.55 12.07
CA GLN A 313 -25.86 -14.11 12.95
C GLN A 313 -25.77 -15.60 12.63
N ALA A 314 -24.60 -16.20 12.81
CA ALA A 314 -24.36 -17.61 12.50
C ALA A 314 -23.68 -18.35 13.66
N ASP A 315 -23.92 -19.65 13.72
CA ASP A 315 -23.36 -20.55 14.74
C ASP A 315 -21.86 -20.72 14.51
N LEU A 316 -21.07 -20.53 15.58
CA LEU A 316 -19.60 -20.61 15.50
C LEU A 316 -19.04 -22.01 15.78
N LEU A 317 -19.74 -22.83 16.56
CA LEU A 317 -19.28 -24.17 16.93
C LEU A 317 -20.12 -25.22 16.19
N VAL A 318 -19.81 -25.41 14.92
CA VAL A 318 -20.51 -26.37 14.05
C VAL A 318 -19.59 -27.56 13.77
N ASP A 319 -20.10 -28.76 14.01
CA ASP A 319 -19.54 -30.04 13.55
C ASP A 319 -20.72 -30.98 13.29
N THR A 320 -21.05 -31.19 12.01
CA THR A 320 -22.24 -31.96 11.62
C THR A 320 -22.05 -32.62 10.25
N VAL A 321 -23.05 -33.35 9.79
CA VAL A 321 -23.07 -33.99 8.47
C VAL A 321 -24.21 -33.40 7.63
N ILE A 322 -23.87 -32.91 6.44
CA ILE A 322 -24.81 -32.39 5.45
C ILE A 322 -24.64 -33.21 4.16
N ASP A 323 -25.72 -33.81 3.68
CA ASP A 323 -25.73 -34.65 2.47
C ASP A 323 -24.63 -35.72 2.44
N GLY A 324 -24.36 -36.34 3.59
CA GLY A 324 -23.33 -37.37 3.75
C GLY A 324 -21.89 -36.85 3.83
N VAL A 325 -21.68 -35.53 3.84
CA VAL A 325 -20.37 -34.90 3.98
C VAL A 325 -20.26 -34.28 5.36
N ARG A 326 -19.19 -34.62 6.11
CA ARG A 326 -18.89 -33.94 7.37
C ARG A 326 -18.43 -32.52 7.10
N VAL A 327 -19.04 -31.57 7.80
CA VAL A 327 -18.78 -30.13 7.70
C VAL A 327 -18.52 -29.55 9.08
N GLN A 328 -17.61 -28.58 9.13
CA GLN A 328 -17.28 -27.84 10.34
C GLN A 328 -17.25 -26.34 10.03
N SER A 329 -17.56 -25.49 11.01
CA SER A 329 -17.33 -24.05 10.86
C SER A 329 -15.83 -23.73 10.87
N VAL A 330 -15.41 -22.65 10.19
CA VAL A 330 -14.01 -22.19 10.19
C VAL A 330 -13.47 -21.99 11.60
N TYR A 331 -14.28 -21.44 12.50
CA TYR A 331 -13.91 -21.20 13.90
C TYR A 331 -13.65 -22.50 14.69
N LYS A 332 -14.28 -23.61 14.31
CA LYS A 332 -14.21 -24.88 15.04
C LYS A 332 -13.04 -25.78 14.60
N LEU A 333 -12.58 -25.63 13.36
CA LEU A 333 -11.49 -26.41 12.75
C LEU A 333 -10.21 -26.41 13.58
#